data_AF-A0A9P7QFB2-F1
#
_entry.id   AF-A0A9P7QFB2-F1
#
_cell.length_a   1.000
_cell.length_b   1.000
_cell.length_c   1.000
_cell.angle_alpha   90.00
_cell.angle_beta   90.00
_cell.angle_gamma   90.00
#
_symmetry.space_group_name_H-M   'P 1'
#
loop_
_entity.id
_entity.type
_entity.pdbx_description
1 polymer ?
#
loop_
_entity_poly.entity_id
_entity_poly.type
_entity_poly.pdbx_seq_one_letter_code
_entity_poly.pdbx_strand_id
1 'polypeptide(L)'
;MLNGSWKESAPSSDQFEGSDKTWAPLQNGPDCPVRHELTATEWDTKVFLVLMNIIHCRNKLVPLSSDLTTLVKIAVLVDYYQCQEAAQLAAGLWIDQLSDKLPTSYGRDCVAWMFVSWVFSRREIFENMTKLAIRGSAGGLGTIHLPFPPKLL
;
A
#
# COMPACT_ATOMS: atom_id res chain seq x y z
N MET A 1 0.82 -8.93 -12.42
CA MET A 1 -0.13 -8.32 -13.39
C MET A 1 -1.51 -8.38 -12.76
N LEU A 2 -1.91 -7.36 -12.00
CA LEU A 2 -3.26 -7.25 -11.46
C LEU A 2 -4.02 -6.26 -12.36
N ASN A 3 -5.06 -6.75 -13.03
CA ASN A 3 -6.01 -5.95 -13.79
C ASN A 3 -7.16 -5.61 -12.82
N GLY A 4 -7.15 -4.41 -12.24
CA GLY A 4 -8.13 -3.95 -11.27
C GLY A 4 -8.58 -2.53 -11.57
N SER A 5 -9.82 -2.18 -11.19
CA SER A 5 -10.36 -0.83 -11.24
C SER A 5 -9.46 0.09 -10.41
N TRP A 6 -8.64 0.89 -11.07
CA TRP A 6 -7.70 1.81 -10.43
C TRP A 6 -8.45 2.76 -9.49
N LYS A 7 -7.95 2.90 -8.26
CA LYS A 7 -8.40 3.94 -7.31
C LYS A 7 -7.84 5.32 -7.66
N GLU A 8 -6.99 5.37 -8.67
CA GLU A 8 -6.43 6.57 -9.26
C GLU A 8 -7.35 7.06 -10.39
N SER A 9 -7.66 8.35 -10.37
CA SER A 9 -8.26 9.03 -11.50
C SER A 9 -7.37 10.19 -11.95
N ALA A 10 -7.19 10.32 -13.27
CA ALA A 10 -6.74 11.56 -13.86
C ALA A 10 -7.95 12.51 -13.97
N PRO A 11 -7.74 13.83 -13.89
CA PRO A 11 -8.81 14.77 -14.23
C PRO A 11 -9.33 14.48 -15.65
N SER A 12 -10.66 14.51 -15.83
CA SER A 12 -11.27 14.33 -17.15
C SER A 12 -10.76 15.41 -18.10
N SER A 13 -10.19 15.00 -19.22
CA SER A 13 -10.01 15.90 -20.36
C SER A 13 -11.41 16.19 -20.91
N ASP A 14 -12.07 17.23 -20.40
CA ASP A 14 -13.35 17.66 -20.96
C ASP A 14 -13.13 18.15 -22.40
N GLN A 15 -13.66 17.32 -23.30
CA GLN A 15 -14.13 17.56 -24.67
C GLN A 15 -13.67 18.86 -25.37
N PHE A 16 -12.82 18.71 -26.38
CA PHE A 16 -12.86 19.57 -27.56
C PHE A 16 -13.21 18.70 -28.77
N GLU A 17 -14.51 18.58 -29.05
CA GLU A 17 -14.99 18.10 -30.36
C GLU A 17 -14.73 19.18 -31.42
N GLY A 18 -14.33 18.71 -32.60
CA GLY A 18 -13.74 19.54 -33.64
C GLY A 18 -14.65 20.58 -34.29
N SER A 19 -14.02 21.65 -34.78
CA SER A 19 -14.46 22.37 -35.98
C SER A 19 -13.29 23.22 -36.50
N ASP A 20 -12.95 23.05 -37.78
CA ASP A 20 -11.93 23.78 -38.52
C ASP A 20 -12.10 25.29 -38.41
N LYS A 21 -11.21 25.96 -37.67
CA LYS A 21 -10.80 27.35 -37.93
C LYS A 21 -9.33 27.51 -37.58
N THR A 22 -8.53 27.81 -38.60
CA THR A 22 -7.13 28.21 -38.50
C THR A 22 -7.00 29.38 -37.51
N TRP A 23 -6.36 29.13 -36.37
CA TRP A 23 -5.89 30.17 -35.47
C TRP A 23 -4.38 29.98 -35.29
N ALA A 24 -3.62 31.05 -35.49
CA ALA A 24 -2.17 31.03 -35.31
C ALA A 24 -1.83 30.69 -33.85
N PRO A 25 -0.76 29.91 -33.58
CA PRO A 25 -0.40 29.55 -32.22
C PRO A 25 -0.11 30.82 -31.40
N LEU A 26 -0.85 31.01 -30.30
CA LEU A 26 -0.41 31.91 -29.25
C LEU A 26 0.89 31.32 -28.68
N GLN A 27 1.97 32.08 -28.79
CA GLN A 27 3.29 31.71 -28.28
C GLN A 27 3.20 31.48 -26.77
N ASN A 28 3.40 30.23 -26.35
CA ASN A 28 3.68 29.88 -24.97
C ASN A 28 5.04 30.48 -24.59
N GLY A 29 5.06 31.35 -23.58
CA GLY A 29 6.29 31.82 -22.95
C GLY A 29 7.03 30.66 -22.27
N PRO A 30 8.37 30.73 -22.13
CA PRO A 30 9.18 29.58 -21.77
C PRO A 30 9.11 29.25 -20.27
N ASP A 31 8.86 27.97 -20.02
CA ASP A 31 9.11 27.19 -18.80
C ASP A 31 8.23 27.41 -17.55
N CYS A 32 6.99 26.90 -17.60
CA CYS A 32 6.37 26.28 -16.43
C CYS A 32 6.25 24.77 -16.68
N PRO A 33 6.85 23.89 -15.85
CA PRO A 33 6.73 22.46 -16.05
C PRO A 33 5.26 22.06 -15.90
N VAL A 34 4.78 21.28 -16.86
CA VAL A 34 3.43 20.71 -16.84
C VAL A 34 3.23 19.98 -15.51
N ARG A 35 2.25 20.44 -14.72
CA ARG A 35 1.90 19.83 -13.44
C ARG A 35 0.99 18.63 -13.72
N HIS A 36 1.48 17.43 -13.42
CA HIS A 36 0.66 16.23 -13.44
C HIS A 36 0.03 16.01 -12.06
N GLU A 37 -1.29 15.90 -12.01
CA GLU A 37 -2.06 15.63 -10.80
C GLU A 37 -2.75 14.26 -10.93
N LEU A 38 -2.57 13.42 -9.92
CA LEU A 38 -3.24 12.13 -9.78
C LEU A 38 -4.05 12.15 -8.50
N THR A 39 -5.34 11.83 -8.61
CA THR A 39 -6.24 11.76 -7.44
C THR A 39 -6.34 10.31 -6.99
N ALA A 40 -5.97 10.05 -5.73
CA ALA A 40 -6.17 8.75 -5.09
C ALA A 40 -7.28 8.84 -4.04
N THR A 41 -8.27 7.96 -4.14
CA THR A 41 -9.43 7.93 -3.23
C THR A 41 -9.40 6.71 -2.30
N GLU A 42 -10.22 6.73 -1.25
CA GLU A 42 -10.43 5.61 -0.29
C GLU A 42 -9.27 5.30 0.66
N TRP A 43 -8.11 5.92 0.49
CA TRP A 43 -6.98 5.73 1.40
C TRP A 43 -7.08 6.59 2.65
N ASP A 44 -6.63 6.04 3.78
CA ASP A 44 -6.37 6.83 4.98
C ASP A 44 -5.26 7.83 4.68
N THR A 45 -5.61 9.13 4.62
CA THR A 45 -4.71 10.21 4.20
C THR A 45 -3.43 10.26 5.04
N LYS A 46 -3.50 9.94 6.34
CA LYS A 46 -2.31 9.98 7.22
C LYS A 46 -1.36 8.84 6.88
N VAL A 47 -1.89 7.65 6.66
CA VAL A 47 -1.08 6.47 6.29
C VAL A 47 -0.50 6.62 4.89
N PHE A 48 -1.30 7.14 3.95
CA PHE A 48 -0.85 7.43 2.60
C PHE A 48 0.28 8.47 2.58
N LEU A 49 0.16 9.53 3.39
CA LEU A 49 1.22 10.53 3.54
C LEU A 49 2.52 9.94 4.09
N VAL A 50 2.43 8.98 5.02
CA VAL A 50 3.62 8.26 5.51
C VAL A 50 4.29 7.49 4.36
N LEU A 51 3.52 6.77 3.55
CA LEU A 51 4.07 6.07 2.38
C LEU A 51 4.71 7.04 1.38
N MET A 52 4.07 8.18 1.08
CA MET A 52 4.65 9.20 0.22
C MET A 52 5.96 9.75 0.79
N ASN A 53 6.01 10.03 2.10
CA ASN A 53 7.24 10.48 2.75
C ASN A 53 8.36 9.44 2.65
N ILE A 54 8.04 8.15 2.75
CA ILE A 54 8.99 7.05 2.54
C ILE A 54 9.50 7.06 1.10
N ILE A 55 8.61 7.06 0.11
CA ILE A 55 8.96 7.04 -1.33
C ILE A 55 9.80 8.26 -1.72
N HIS A 56 9.52 9.42 -1.15
CA HIS A 56 10.26 10.67 -1.38
C HIS A 56 11.50 10.83 -0.47
N CYS A 57 11.91 9.79 0.26
CA CYS A 57 13.08 9.79 1.15
C CYS A 57 13.07 10.91 2.21
N ARG A 58 11.88 11.37 2.63
CA ARG A 58 11.69 12.39 3.66
C ARG A 58 11.75 11.74 5.05
N ASN A 59 12.86 11.06 5.34
CA ASN A 59 13.02 10.18 6.49
C ASN A 59 12.75 10.86 7.84
N LYS A 60 13.01 12.17 7.97
CA LYS A 60 12.69 12.95 9.19
C LYS A 60 11.18 12.99 9.51
N LEU A 61 10.32 12.77 8.52
CA LEU A 61 8.86 12.76 8.65
C LEU A 61 8.28 11.34 8.74
N VAL A 62 9.13 10.32 8.65
CA VAL A 62 8.72 8.91 8.78
C VAL A 62 8.83 8.53 10.26
N PRO A 63 7.76 7.99 10.87
CA PRO A 63 7.81 7.54 12.27
C PRO A 63 8.86 6.46 12.48
N LEU A 64 9.63 6.55 13.58
CA LEU A 64 10.58 5.51 13.96
C LEU A 64 9.89 4.27 14.56
N SER A 65 8.63 4.40 14.97
CA SER A 65 7.80 3.31 15.46
C SER A 65 6.38 3.42 14.91
N SER A 66 5.69 2.29 14.84
CA SER A 66 4.28 2.25 14.45
C SER A 66 3.54 1.16 15.22
N ASP A 67 2.21 1.21 15.20
CA ASP A 67 1.38 0.11 15.67
C ASP A 67 1.08 -0.89 14.53
N LEU A 68 0.63 -2.09 14.90
CA LEU A 68 0.30 -3.15 13.92
C LEU A 68 -0.77 -2.69 12.92
N THR A 69 -1.76 -1.92 13.38
CA THR A 69 -2.83 -1.40 12.53
C THR A 69 -2.30 -0.52 11.40
N THR A 70 -1.39 0.39 11.71
CA THR A 70 -0.75 1.29 10.75
C THR A 70 0.16 0.51 9.81
N LEU A 71 0.94 -0.43 10.34
CA LEU A 71 1.81 -1.30 9.55
C LEU A 71 1.01 -2.14 8.54
N VAL A 72 -0.15 -2.67 8.92
CA VAL A 72 -1.06 -3.39 8.00
C VAL A 72 -1.58 -2.46 6.91
N LYS A 73 -2.04 -1.25 7.26
CA LYS A 73 -2.52 -0.28 6.25
C LYS A 73 -1.41 0.13 5.28
N ILE A 74 -0.17 0.31 5.77
CA ILE A 74 1.00 0.52 4.91
C ILE A 74 1.24 -0.69 4.01
N ALA A 75 1.19 -1.91 4.55
CA ALA A 75 1.37 -3.13 3.76
C ALA A 75 0.34 -3.23 2.62
N VAL A 76 -0.92 -2.85 2.88
CA VAL A 76 -1.97 -2.81 1.84
C VAL A 76 -1.62 -1.81 0.74
N LEU A 77 -1.20 -0.60 1.09
CA LEU A 77 -0.79 0.41 0.09
C LEU A 77 0.45 -0.05 -0.68
N VAL A 78 1.42 -0.63 0.00
CA VAL A 78 2.67 -1.12 -0.58
C VAL A 78 2.42 -2.25 -1.58
N ASP A 79 1.53 -3.19 -1.23
CA ASP A 79 1.08 -4.23 -2.15
C ASP A 79 0.31 -3.62 -3.32
N TYR A 80 -0.62 -2.70 -3.08
CA TYR A 80 -1.40 -2.07 -4.15
C TYR A 80 -0.52 -1.31 -5.16
N TYR A 81 0.38 -0.44 -4.68
CA TYR A 81 1.29 0.35 -5.52
C TYR A 81 2.55 -0.41 -5.95
N GLN A 82 2.70 -1.67 -5.53
CA GLN A 82 3.84 -2.53 -5.85
C GLN A 82 5.19 -1.88 -5.53
N CYS A 83 5.26 -1.18 -4.39
CA CYS A 83 6.43 -0.37 -3.99
C CYS A 83 7.13 -0.93 -2.74
N GLN A 84 7.23 -2.26 -2.64
CA GLN A 84 7.79 -2.97 -1.49
C GLN A 84 9.21 -2.51 -1.14
N GLU A 85 10.08 -2.40 -2.14
CA GLU A 85 11.49 -2.03 -1.95
C GLU A 85 11.63 -0.65 -1.28
N ALA A 86 10.83 0.33 -1.72
CA ALA A 86 10.86 1.68 -1.15
C ALA A 86 10.47 1.69 0.34
N ALA A 87 9.53 0.83 0.74
CA ALA A 87 9.05 0.75 2.11
C ALA A 87 9.83 -0.23 3.01
N GLN A 88 10.75 -1.00 2.45
CA GLN A 88 11.35 -2.15 3.14
C GLN A 88 12.12 -1.76 4.41
N LEU A 89 12.83 -0.62 4.40
CA LEU A 89 13.60 -0.15 5.55
C LEU A 89 12.70 0.28 6.71
N ALA A 90 11.70 1.13 6.43
CA ALA A 90 10.77 1.63 7.44
C ALA A 90 9.91 0.50 8.00
N ALA A 91 9.35 -0.35 7.13
CA ALA A 91 8.57 -1.51 7.55
C ALA A 91 9.42 -2.51 8.35
N GLY A 92 10.68 -2.73 7.96
CA GLY A 92 11.60 -3.58 8.70
C GLY A 92 11.80 -3.12 10.13
N LEU A 93 12.09 -1.83 10.33
CA LEU A 93 12.22 -1.22 11.65
C LEU A 93 10.97 -1.44 12.52
N TRP A 94 9.78 -1.23 11.95
CA TRP A 94 8.53 -1.39 12.68
C TRP A 94 8.21 -2.86 12.98
N ILE A 95 8.51 -3.77 12.06
CA ILE A 95 8.35 -5.22 12.26
C ILE A 95 9.21 -5.68 13.43
N ASP A 96 10.49 -5.30 13.44
CA ASP A 96 11.46 -5.71 14.46
C ASP A 96 11.08 -5.16 15.84
N GLN A 97 10.52 -3.94 15.91
CA GLN A 97 10.01 -3.38 17.17
C GLN A 97 8.76 -4.07 17.70
N LEU A 98 7.96 -4.66 16.82
CA LEU A 98 6.69 -5.30 17.17
C LEU A 98 6.81 -6.83 17.28
N SER A 99 7.94 -7.42 16.89
CA SER A 99 8.12 -8.88 16.82
C SER A 99 8.04 -9.60 18.18
N ASP A 100 8.34 -8.91 19.27
CA ASP A 100 8.20 -9.47 20.63
C ASP A 100 6.73 -9.70 21.03
N LYS A 101 5.79 -9.12 20.28
CA LYS A 101 4.34 -9.18 20.52
C LYS A 101 3.63 -10.05 19.48
N LEU A 102 4.34 -11.00 18.87
CA LEU A 102 3.73 -11.91 17.91
C LEU A 102 2.62 -12.75 18.57
N PRO A 103 1.48 -12.94 17.89
CA PRO A 103 0.39 -13.78 18.38
C PRO A 103 0.83 -15.21 18.67
N THR A 104 0.28 -15.81 19.72
CA THR A 104 0.48 -17.22 20.08
C THR A 104 -0.75 -18.09 19.81
N SER A 105 -1.86 -17.46 19.42
CA SER A 105 -3.10 -18.11 19.04
C SER A 105 -3.64 -17.52 17.74
N TYR A 106 -4.50 -18.29 17.07
CA TYR A 106 -5.17 -17.82 15.87
C TYR A 106 -6.19 -16.71 16.20
N GLY A 107 -6.22 -15.67 15.38
CA GLY A 107 -7.07 -14.49 15.55
C GLY A 107 -6.74 -13.38 14.55
N ARG A 108 -7.34 -12.20 14.73
CA ARG A 108 -7.16 -11.06 13.81
C ARG A 108 -5.70 -10.66 13.66
N ASP A 109 -4.97 -10.58 14.76
CA ASP A 109 -3.56 -10.16 14.75
C ASP A 109 -2.68 -11.21 14.07
N CYS A 110 -3.02 -12.50 14.19
CA CYS A 110 -2.33 -13.58 13.47
C CYS A 110 -2.47 -13.41 11.96
N VAL A 111 -3.68 -13.09 11.48
CA VAL A 111 -3.95 -12.84 10.05
C VAL A 111 -3.26 -11.55 9.58
N ALA A 112 -3.27 -10.50 10.40
CA ALA A 112 -2.55 -9.25 10.13
C ALA A 112 -1.04 -9.48 9.96
N TRP A 113 -0.42 -10.20 10.89
CA TRP A 113 1.00 -10.53 10.82
C TRP A 113 1.34 -11.46 9.66
N MET A 114 0.46 -12.41 9.33
CA MET A 114 0.59 -13.23 8.13
C MET A 114 0.62 -12.36 6.87
N PHE A 115 -0.27 -11.36 6.76
CA PHE A 115 -0.30 -10.46 5.61
C PHE A 115 0.96 -9.58 5.53
N VAL A 116 1.32 -8.91 6.63
CA VAL A 116 2.50 -8.03 6.69
C VAL A 116 3.77 -8.81 6.35
N SER A 117 3.93 -10.01 6.91
CA SER A 117 5.11 -10.84 6.67
C SER A 117 5.17 -11.39 5.25
N TRP A 118 4.02 -11.64 4.62
CA TRP A 118 3.95 -11.97 3.21
C TRP A 118 4.40 -10.78 2.33
N VAL A 119 3.80 -9.60 2.52
CA VAL A 119 4.13 -8.38 1.76
C VAL A 119 5.60 -8.00 1.89
N PHE A 120 6.19 -8.08 3.09
CA PHE A 120 7.59 -7.68 3.32
C PHE A 120 8.57 -8.87 3.33
N SER A 121 8.15 -10.03 2.84
CA SER A 121 8.97 -11.23 2.68
C SER A 121 9.68 -11.69 3.98
N ARG A 122 9.02 -11.56 5.13
CA ARG A 122 9.49 -12.04 6.44
C ARG A 122 9.10 -13.50 6.67
N ARG A 123 9.86 -14.41 6.04
CA ARG A 123 9.58 -15.86 5.97
C ARG A 123 9.26 -16.49 7.33
N GLU A 124 10.07 -16.23 8.36
CA GLU A 124 9.89 -16.87 9.67
C GLU A 124 8.57 -16.48 10.34
N ILE A 125 8.22 -15.18 10.29
CA ILE A 125 6.95 -14.68 10.82
C ILE A 125 5.79 -15.30 10.03
N PHE A 126 5.89 -15.31 8.69
CA PHE A 126 4.86 -15.87 7.83
C PHE A 126 4.59 -17.34 8.12
N GLU A 127 5.63 -18.16 8.22
CA GLU A 127 5.53 -19.59 8.53
C GLU A 127 4.90 -19.81 9.91
N ASN A 128 5.31 -19.04 10.92
CA ASN A 128 4.78 -19.16 12.28
C ASN A 128 3.28 -18.79 12.34
N MET A 129 2.88 -17.68 11.72
CA MET A 129 1.48 -17.26 11.68
C MET A 129 0.63 -18.26 10.88
N THR A 130 1.16 -18.80 9.79
CA THR A 130 0.46 -19.82 8.97
C THR A 130 0.24 -21.11 9.77
N LYS A 131 1.24 -21.56 10.54
CA LYS A 131 1.09 -22.71 11.44
C LYS A 131 0.01 -22.50 12.50
N LEU A 132 -0.05 -21.31 13.09
CA LEU A 132 -1.11 -20.96 14.06
C LEU A 132 -2.49 -20.98 13.41
N ALA A 133 -2.61 -20.41 12.21
CA ALA A 133 -3.86 -20.41 11.47
C ALA A 133 -4.31 -21.83 11.08
N ILE A 134 -3.42 -22.69 10.59
CA ILE A 134 -3.75 -24.09 10.27
C ILE A 134 -4.25 -24.85 11.50
N ARG A 135 -3.64 -24.62 12.67
CA ARG A 135 -4.02 -25.32 13.92
C ARG A 135 -5.30 -24.77 14.56
N GLY A 136 -5.52 -23.46 14.45
CA GLY A 136 -6.57 -22.74 15.18
C GLY A 136 -7.80 -22.37 14.34
N SER A 137 -7.74 -22.47 13.02
CA SER A 137 -8.90 -22.24 12.16
C SER A 137 -9.77 -23.49 12.12
N ALA A 138 -10.95 -23.43 12.73
CA ALA A 138 -11.92 -24.52 12.73
C ALA A 138 -12.64 -24.67 11.36
N GLY A 139 -11.88 -24.81 10.27
CA GLY A 139 -12.41 -25.02 8.92
C GLY A 139 -12.25 -23.86 7.93
N GLY A 140 -11.42 -22.85 8.24
CA GLY A 140 -11.09 -21.76 7.30
C GLY A 140 -10.72 -20.45 7.98
N LEU A 141 -10.11 -19.54 7.24
CA LEU A 141 -9.60 -18.27 7.77
C LEU A 141 -10.68 -17.22 8.12
N GLY A 142 -11.96 -17.58 8.01
CA GLY A 142 -13.09 -16.65 8.14
C GLY A 142 -13.11 -15.60 7.03
N THR A 143 -13.84 -14.50 7.25
CA THR A 143 -13.84 -13.35 6.32
C THR A 143 -12.55 -12.56 6.49
N ILE A 144 -11.65 -12.65 5.50
CA ILE A 144 -10.42 -11.84 5.46
C ILE A 144 -10.65 -10.63 4.56
N HIS A 145 -10.47 -9.43 5.12
CA HIS A 145 -10.56 -8.16 4.39
C HIS A 145 -9.19 -7.64 3.91
N LEU A 146 -8.16 -8.48 3.97
CA LEU A 146 -6.82 -8.17 3.48
C LEU A 146 -6.61 -8.75 2.09
N PRO A 147 -5.85 -8.07 1.21
CA PRO A 147 -5.65 -8.48 -0.18
C PRO A 147 -4.64 -9.63 -0.28
N PHE A 148 -4.95 -10.78 0.33
CA PHE A 148 -4.15 -11.98 0.13
C PHE A 148 -4.30 -12.45 -1.34
N PRO A 149 -3.20 -12.95 -1.94
CA PRO A 149 -3.27 -13.68 -3.20
C PRO A 149 -4.32 -14.79 -3.12
N PRO A 150 -5.16 -14.98 -4.16
CA PRO A 150 -6.15 -16.04 -4.18
C PRO A 150 -5.58 -17.45 -3.98
N LYS A 151 -4.29 -17.65 -4.24
CA LYS A 151 -3.60 -18.95 -4.06
C LYS A 151 -3.26 -19.26 -2.59
N LEU A 152 -3.34 -18.28 -1.69
CA LEU A 152 -3.08 -18.45 -0.26
C LEU A 152 -4.35 -18.66 0.57
N LEU A 153 -5.52 -18.53 -0.06
CA LEU A 153 -6.85 -18.72 0.54
C LEU A 153 -7.45 -20.04 0.05
#